data_AF-A0A800A4P9-F1
#
_entry.id   AF-A0A800A4P9-F1
#
_cell.length_a   1.000
_cell.length_b   1.000
_cell.length_c   1.000
_cell.angle_alpha   90.00
_cell.angle_beta   90.00
_cell.angle_gamma   90.00
#
_symmetry.space_group_name_H-M   'P 1'
#
loop_
_entity.id
_entity.type
_entity.pdbx_description
1 polymer ?
#
loop_
_entity_poly.entity_id
_entity_poly.type
_entity_poly.pdbx_seq_one_letter_code
_entity_poly.pdbx_strand_id
1 'polypeptide(L)' 'PLPEFNGKFPVVGCWMVAGRPVGISIRESQTLITDGDANFVPHVILD' A
#
# COMPACT_ATOMS: atom_id res chain seq x y z
N PRO A 1 -10.66 -10.22 -4.72
CA PRO A 1 -9.77 -9.45 -5.62
C PRO A 1 -9.45 -8.11 -4.96
N LEU A 2 -8.31 -7.48 -5.27
CA LEU A 2 -8.04 -6.13 -4.76
C LEU A 2 -9.04 -5.13 -5.35
N PRO A 3 -9.49 -4.13 -4.58
CA PRO A 3 -10.31 -3.05 -5.11
C PRO A 3 -9.55 -2.27 -6.18
N GLU A 4 -10.27 -1.77 -7.20
CA GLU A 4 -9.71 -0.88 -8.20
C GLU A 4 -10.00 0.58 -7.84
N PHE A 5 -8.98 1.42 -7.88
CA PHE A 5 -9.08 2.87 -7.73
C PHE A 5 -8.33 3.54 -8.88
N ASN A 6 -9.05 4.30 -9.71
CA ASN A 6 -8.46 5.05 -10.83
C ASN A 6 -7.56 4.18 -11.74
N GLY A 7 -8.00 2.95 -12.05
CA GLY A 7 -7.24 2.02 -12.90
C GLY A 7 -6.04 1.35 -12.22
N LYS A 8 -5.93 1.44 -10.89
CA LYS A 8 -4.86 0.81 -10.12
C LYS A 8 -5.40 -0.02 -8.96
N PHE A 9 -4.62 -0.98 -8.51
CA PHE A 9 -4.96 -1.93 -7.47
C PHE A 9 -4.06 -1.73 -6.24
N PRO A 10 -4.49 -0.94 -5.24
CA PRO A 10 -3.67 -0.66 -4.07
C PRO A 10 -3.62 -1.83 -3.07
N VAL A 11 -2.48 -1.92 -2.38
CA VAL A 11 -2.23 -2.81 -1.25
C VAL A 11 -1.76 -1.97 -0.07
N VAL A 12 -2.32 -2.27 1.10
CA VAL A 12 -1.92 -1.67 2.37
C VAL A 12 -0.85 -2.54 3.04
N GLY A 13 0.29 -1.94 3.36
CA GLY A 13 1.35 -2.56 4.15
C GLY A 13 1.35 -2.05 5.59
N CYS A 14 1.67 -2.92 6.54
CA CYS A 14 1.90 -2.56 7.95
C CYS A 14 3.36 -2.83 8.33
N TRP A 15 4.02 -1.83 8.91
CA TRP A 15 5.40 -1.94 9.38
C TRP A 15 5.40 -2.34 10.85
N MET A 16 6.08 -3.44 11.14
CA MET A 16 6.21 -3.98 12.49
C MET A 16 7.65 -3.82 12.99
N VAL A 17 7.83 -3.26 14.19
CA VAL A 17 9.12 -3.22 14.90
C VAL A 17 8.95 -3.87 16.26
N ALA A 18 9.74 -4.90 16.54
CA ALA A 18 9.66 -5.70 17.76
C ALA A 18 8.22 -6.19 18.07
N GLY A 19 7.48 -6.61 17.04
CA GLY A 19 6.11 -7.10 17.17
C GLY A 19 5.05 -6.02 17.38
N ARG A 20 5.40 -4.74 17.28
CA ARG A 20 4.47 -3.61 17.39
C ARG A 20 4.29 -2.90 16.05
N PRO A 21 3.06 -2.50 15.67
CA PRO A 21 2.84 -1.69 14.48
C PRO A 21 3.40 -0.29 14.69
N VAL A 22 4.16 0.21 13.73
CA VAL A 22 4.81 1.53 13.80
C VAL A 22 4.59 2.39 12.56
N GLY A 23 3.93 1.86 11.53
CA GLY A 23 3.66 2.61 10.32
C GLY A 23 2.80 1.84 9.34
N ILE A 24 2.25 2.57 8.37
CA ILE A 24 1.46 2.02 7.28
C ILE A 24 2.04 2.53 5.94
N SER A 25 1.78 1.81 4.87
CA SER A 25 2.07 2.25 3.51
C SER A 25 0.96 1.83 2.56
N ILE A 26 0.90 2.52 1.42
CA ILE A 26 0.06 2.14 0.30
C ILE A 26 0.96 1.99 -0.91
N ARG A 27 0.91 0.83 -1.57
CA ARG A 27 1.53 0.61 -2.89
C ARG A 27 0.45 0.31 -3.92
N GLU A 28 0.62 0.81 -5.14
CA GLU A 28 -0.35 0.59 -6.21
C GLU A 28 0.30 0.35 -7.58
N SER A 29 -0.34 -0.48 -8.41
CA SER A 29 0.03 -0.72 -9.79
C SER A 29 -1.22 -0.95 -10.65
N GLN A 30 -1.08 -0.87 -11.98
CA GLN A 30 -2.14 -1.25 -12.93
C GLN A 30 -2.30 -2.78 -13.07
N THR A 31 -1.33 -3.53 -12.55
CA THR A 31 -1.27 -5.00 -12.55
C THR A 31 -1.05 -5.53 -11.13
N LEU A 32 -0.95 -6.85 -10.98
CA LEU A 32 -0.60 -7.47 -9.69
C LEU A 32 0.74 -6.94 -9.18
N ILE A 33 0.79 -6.60 -7.89
CA ILE A 33 2.03 -6.16 -7.22
C ILE A 33 2.87 -7.39 -6.89
N THR A 34 3.69 -7.83 -7.83
CA THR A 34 4.63 -8.96 -7.68
C THR A 34 6.09 -8.54 -7.81
N ASP A 35 6.36 -7.25 -8.03
CA ASP A 35 7.68 -6.69 -8.29
C ASP A 35 7.95 -5.39 -7.48
N GLY A 36 9.08 -4.75 -7.80
CA GLY A 36 9.53 -3.50 -7.19
C GLY A 36 8.94 -2.23 -7.80
N ASP A 37 8.22 -2.32 -8.93
CA ASP A 37 7.87 -1.15 -9.75
C ASP A 37 6.55 -0.49 -9.31
N ALA A 38 5.77 -1.13 -8.43
CA ALA A 38 4.56 -0.54 -7.90
C ALA A 38 4.87 0.74 -7.11
N ASN A 39 4.10 1.80 -7.42
CA ASN A 39 4.28 3.15 -6.88
C ASN A 39 4.02 3.18 -5.38
N PHE A 40 4.77 4.02 -4.65
CA PHE A 40 4.44 4.38 -3.28
C PHE A 40 3.48 5.58 -3.27
N VAL A 41 2.34 5.45 -2.60
CA VAL A 41 1.32 6.49 -2.54
C VAL A 41 1.45 7.30 -1.24
N PRO A 42 1.62 8.63 -1.31
CA PRO A 42 1.54 9.49 -0.14
C PRO A 42 0.17 9.36 0.54
N HIS A 43 0.15 9.24 1.86
CA HIS A 43 -1.08 9.10 2.63
C HIS A 43 -1.00 9.92 3.93
N VAL A 44 -2.17 10.20 4.50
CA VAL A 44 -2.35 10.90 5.76
C VAL A 44 -3.40 10.16 6.59
N ILE A 45 -3.24 10.17 7.91
CA ILE A 45 -4.25 9.70 8.85
C ILE A 45 -4.97 10.95 9.36
N LEU A 46 -6.28 11.01 9.19
CA LEU A 46 -7.13 12.12 9.63
C LEU A 46 -7.89 11.72 10.90
N ASP A 47 -8.25 12.70 11.71
CA ASP A 47 -9.10 12.55 12.90
C ASP A 47 -10.60 12.46 12.54
#